data_AF-A0A534VH03-F1
#
_entry.id   AF-A0A534VH03-F1
#
_cell.length_a   1.000
_cell.length_b   1.000
_cell.length_c   1.000
_cell.angle_alpha   90.00
_cell.angle_beta   90.00
_cell.angle_gamma   90.00
#
_symmetry.space_group_name_H-M   'P 1'
#
loop_
_entity.id
_entity.type
_entity.pdbx_description
1 polymer ?
#
loop_
_entity_poly.entity_id
_entity_poly.type
_entity_poly.pdbx_seq_one_letter_code
_entity_poly.pdbx_strand_id
1 'polypeptide(L)'
;MTTDKQIIDRVAQGLAGSSAGFDTDGRLHGRLAALAERQGLLDVSYRTIDSPLGPLLLAATGKGLVRVAFSREDHESVLSRLATDISPRILRTPRRLDKAARQLEEYFAGKRRAFTVPVDLQLAHGFRRSVLLHLRDIPYGETQS
;
A
#
# COMPACT_ATOMS: atom_id res chain seq x y z
N MET A 1 29.76 13.32 1.77
CA MET A 1 28.55 14.09 2.12
C MET A 1 28.12 15.03 0.97
N THR A 2 28.13 14.56 -0.29
CA THR A 2 27.92 15.45 -1.46
C THR A 2 26.73 15.00 -2.35
N THR A 3 26.18 13.81 -2.11
CA THR A 3 25.21 13.17 -3.01
C THR A 3 23.76 13.61 -2.78
N ASP A 4 23.37 13.97 -1.55
CA ASP A 4 21.97 14.36 -1.24
C ASP A 4 21.56 15.71 -1.82
N LYS A 5 22.48 16.68 -1.84
CA LYS A 5 22.18 18.03 -2.37
C LYS A 5 21.90 18.01 -3.88
N GLN A 6 22.56 17.10 -4.61
CA GLN A 6 22.35 16.97 -6.06
C GLN A 6 21.01 16.34 -6.43
N ILE A 7 20.45 15.48 -5.56
CA ILE A 7 19.12 14.89 -5.78
C ILE A 7 18.04 15.97 -5.57
N ILE A 8 18.17 16.77 -4.50
CA ILE A 8 17.25 17.86 -4.19
C ILE A 8 17.29 18.93 -5.29
N ASP A 9 18.49 19.32 -5.76
CA ASP A 9 18.64 20.32 -6.83
C ASP A 9 18.07 19.82 -8.17
N ARG A 10 18.17 18.52 -8.48
CA ARG A 10 17.54 17.94 -9.68
C ARG A 10 16.03 17.87 -9.60
N VAL A 11 15.48 17.59 -8.42
CA VAL A 11 14.03 17.66 -8.20
C VAL A 11 13.55 19.10 -8.32
N ALA A 12 14.29 20.07 -7.78
CA ALA A 12 13.98 21.49 -7.88
C ALA A 12 14.07 22.04 -9.32
N GLN A 13 15.09 21.64 -10.10
CA GLN A 13 15.22 22.03 -11.51
C GLN A 13 14.14 21.42 -12.41
N GLY A 14 13.61 20.23 -12.05
CA GLY A 14 12.44 19.65 -12.72
C GLY A 14 11.13 20.41 -12.46
N LEU A 15 11.07 21.22 -11.40
CA LEU A 15 9.87 22.00 -11.01
C LEU A 15 9.85 23.42 -11.59
N ALA A 16 11.01 23.97 -11.99
CA ALA A 16 11.12 25.36 -12.44
C ALA A 16 10.65 25.61 -13.89
N GLY A 17 10.05 24.62 -14.55
CA GLY A 17 9.79 24.63 -16.00
C GLY A 17 8.34 24.77 -16.48
N SER A 18 7.34 25.04 -15.64
CA SER A 18 5.97 25.21 -16.16
C SER A 18 5.07 26.08 -15.28
N SER A 19 5.18 27.39 -15.44
CA SER A 19 4.14 28.35 -15.04
C SER A 19 3.03 28.38 -16.09
N ALA A 20 2.10 27.44 -16.03
CA ALA A 20 0.80 27.55 -16.71
C ALA A 20 -0.21 26.55 -16.11
N GLY A 21 -1.24 27.07 -15.43
CA GLY A 21 -2.52 26.38 -15.19
C GLY A 21 -2.55 25.37 -14.04
N PHE A 22 -2.78 25.85 -12.82
CA PHE A 22 -3.08 25.01 -11.67
C PHE A 22 -4.54 24.52 -11.67
N ASP A 23 -4.85 23.54 -12.52
CA ASP A 23 -5.98 22.60 -12.36
C ASP A 23 -5.41 21.16 -12.34
N THR A 24 -4.39 20.95 -11.50
CA THR A 24 -3.29 19.99 -11.71
C THR A 24 -3.15 18.92 -10.62
N ASP A 25 -4.09 18.80 -9.68
CA ASP A 25 -3.89 18.02 -8.46
C ASP A 25 -3.64 16.51 -8.74
N GLY A 26 -4.52 15.87 -9.51
CA GLY A 26 -4.41 14.43 -9.80
C GLY A 26 -3.31 14.04 -10.82
N ARG A 27 -3.04 14.89 -11.82
CA ARG A 27 -2.04 14.60 -12.86
C ARG A 27 -0.62 14.78 -12.34
N LEU A 28 -0.38 15.82 -11.53
CA LEU A 28 0.90 16.02 -10.86
C LEU A 28 1.15 14.92 -9.84
N HIS A 29 0.16 14.61 -8.98
CA HIS A 29 0.25 13.51 -8.02
C HIS A 29 0.59 12.19 -8.71
N GLY A 30 -0.12 11.84 -9.79
CA GLY A 30 0.13 10.62 -10.55
C GLY A 30 1.54 10.57 -11.16
N ARG A 31 2.04 11.69 -11.69
CA ARG A 31 3.41 11.79 -12.23
C ARG A 31 4.47 11.66 -11.14
N LEU A 32 4.29 12.34 -10.00
CA LEU A 32 5.19 12.26 -8.86
C LEU A 32 5.20 10.85 -8.26
N ALA A 33 4.04 10.21 -8.12
CA ALA A 33 3.95 8.83 -7.65
C ALA A 33 4.70 7.86 -8.58
N ALA A 34 4.50 7.97 -9.89
CA ALA A 34 5.19 7.15 -10.87
C ALA A 34 6.71 7.38 -10.88
N LEU A 35 7.16 8.63 -10.67
CA LEU A 35 8.59 8.97 -10.56
C LEU A 35 9.20 8.41 -9.26
N ALA A 36 8.54 8.60 -8.13
CA ALA A 36 8.97 8.10 -6.83
C ALA A 36 9.04 6.57 -6.82
N GLU A 37 8.05 5.91 -7.43
CA GLU A 37 8.07 4.45 -7.65
C GLU A 37 9.28 4.01 -8.48
N ARG A 38 9.52 4.65 -9.62
CA ARG A 38 10.65 4.32 -10.52
C ARG A 38 12.01 4.53 -9.87
N GLN A 39 12.12 5.48 -8.94
CA GLN A 39 13.36 5.77 -8.24
C GLN A 39 13.52 4.99 -6.92
N GLY A 40 12.57 4.11 -6.57
CA GLY A 40 12.62 3.36 -5.30
C GLY A 40 12.44 4.24 -4.07
N LEU A 41 11.82 5.41 -4.24
CA LEU A 41 11.59 6.38 -3.17
C LEU A 41 10.34 6.06 -2.34
N LEU A 42 9.52 5.10 -2.75
CA LEU A 42 8.29 4.68 -2.03
C LEU A 42 8.50 3.35 -1.30
N ASP A 43 8.32 3.38 0.01
CA ASP A 43 8.39 2.18 0.85
C ASP A 43 7.01 1.56 1.05
N VAL A 44 5.97 2.40 1.18
CA VAL A 44 4.60 1.95 1.42
C VAL A 44 3.68 2.57 0.38
N SER A 45 2.90 1.72 -0.30
CA SER A 45 1.86 2.12 -1.23
C SER A 45 0.51 1.74 -0.67
N TYR A 46 -0.48 2.63 -0.77
CA TYR A 46 -1.83 2.34 -0.31
C TYR A 46 -2.91 2.68 -1.34
N ARG A 47 -4.09 2.08 -1.15
CA ARG A 47 -5.35 2.43 -1.80
C ARG A 47 -6.52 2.05 -0.91
N THR A 48 -7.67 2.66 -1.20
CA THR A 48 -8.95 2.23 -0.64
C THR A 48 -9.76 1.52 -1.72
N ILE A 49 -10.49 0.47 -1.36
CA ILE A 49 -11.47 -0.20 -2.21
C ILE A 49 -12.82 -0.27 -1.49
N ASP A 50 -13.90 -0.31 -2.24
CA ASP A 50 -15.22 -0.65 -1.70
C ASP A 50 -15.36 -2.16 -1.54
N SER A 51 -16.10 -2.59 -0.52
CA SER A 51 -16.40 -4.00 -0.29
C SER A 51 -17.76 -4.15 0.42
N PRO A 52 -18.34 -5.37 0.44
CA PRO A 52 -19.53 -5.65 1.26
C PRO A 52 -19.35 -5.39 2.76
N LEU A 53 -18.11 -5.27 3.24
CA LEU A 53 -17.76 -4.96 4.63
C LEU A 53 -17.54 -3.44 4.85
N GLY A 54 -17.85 -2.62 3.84
CA GLY A 54 -17.51 -1.21 3.77
C GLY A 54 -16.13 -0.96 3.14
N PRO A 55 -15.64 0.30 3.16
CA PRO A 55 -14.34 0.65 2.61
C PRO A 55 -13.20 -0.10 3.31
N LEU A 56 -12.28 -0.65 2.51
CA LEU A 56 -11.07 -1.31 3.00
C LEU A 56 -9.84 -0.53 2.54
N LEU A 57 -8.98 -0.17 3.49
CA LEU A 57 -7.65 0.35 3.20
C LEU A 57 -6.70 -0.82 2.99
N LEU A 58 -6.07 -0.87 1.82
CA LEU A 58 -5.01 -1.81 1.48
C LEU A 58 -3.68 -1.07 1.49
N ALA A 59 -2.67 -1.61 2.15
CA ALA A 59 -1.30 -1.10 2.11
C ALA A 59 -0.30 -2.22 1.83
N ALA A 60 0.70 -1.93 1.00
CA ALA A 60 1.72 -2.87 0.57
C ALA A 60 3.10 -2.22 0.59
N THR A 61 4.11 -3.03 0.88
CA THR A 61 5.52 -2.67 0.69
C THR A 61 6.05 -3.31 -0.59
N GLY A 62 7.34 -3.15 -0.88
CA GLY A 62 8.01 -3.89 -1.95
C GLY A 62 7.97 -5.42 -1.79
N LYS A 63 7.70 -5.95 -0.58
CA LYS A 63 7.64 -7.39 -0.31
C LYS A 63 6.24 -7.99 -0.54
N GLY A 64 5.19 -7.20 -0.35
CA GLY A 64 3.82 -7.68 -0.42
C GLY A 64 2.82 -6.83 0.37
N LEU A 65 1.58 -7.31 0.44
CA LEU A 65 0.52 -6.70 1.24
C LEU A 65 0.89 -6.77 2.72
N VAL A 66 1.02 -5.62 3.36
CA VAL A 66 1.43 -5.51 4.78
C VAL A 66 0.23 -5.21 5.69
N ARG A 67 -0.84 -4.62 5.14
CA ARG A 67 -2.05 -4.29 5.90
C ARG A 67 -3.31 -4.29 5.03
N VAL A 68 -4.37 -4.86 5.58
CA VAL A 68 -5.76 -4.63 5.18
C VAL A 68 -6.46 -4.08 6.41
N ALA A 69 -7.02 -2.88 6.36
CA ALA A 69 -7.73 -2.27 7.48
C ALA A 69 -9.19 -2.01 7.12
N PHE A 70 -10.07 -2.28 8.10
CA PHE A 70 -11.50 -2.01 8.01
C PHE A 70 -11.77 -0.52 8.28
N SER A 71 -12.90 -0.03 7.75
CA SER A 71 -13.39 1.34 7.98
C SER A 71 -13.44 1.76 9.45
N ARG A 72 -13.70 0.81 10.36
CA ARG A 72 -13.79 1.05 11.82
C ARG A 72 -12.44 1.33 12.48
N GLU A 73 -11.33 1.10 11.79
CA GLU A 73 -9.98 1.21 12.37
C GLU A 73 -9.37 2.62 12.20
N ASP A 74 -10.11 3.57 11.62
CA ASP A 74 -9.66 4.90 11.21
C ASP A 74 -8.43 4.84 10.28
N HIS A 75 -8.68 5.00 8.98
CA HIS A 75 -7.65 4.87 7.95
C HIS A 75 -6.49 5.86 8.13
N GLU A 76 -6.74 7.08 8.62
CA GLU A 76 -5.67 8.05 8.85
C GLU A 76 -4.77 7.62 10.01
N SER A 77 -5.36 7.11 11.10
CA SER A 77 -4.61 6.52 12.21
C SER A 77 -3.79 5.31 11.76
N VAL A 78 -4.34 4.46 10.87
CA VAL A 78 -3.61 3.33 10.30
C VAL A 78 -2.42 3.80 9.46
N LEU A 79 -2.61 4.77 8.56
CA LEU A 79 -1.53 5.31 7.74
C LEU A 79 -0.42 5.96 8.59
N SER A 80 -0.79 6.69 9.64
CA SER A 80 0.15 7.30 10.58
C SER A 80 1.00 6.25 11.32
N ARG A 81 0.39 5.14 11.75
CA ARG A 81 1.13 4.01 12.34
C ARG A 81 2.07 3.37 11.34
N LEU A 82 1.64 3.12 10.10
CA LEU A 82 2.52 2.58 9.06
C LEU A 82 3.70 3.51 8.75
N ALA A 83 3.46 4.82 8.79
CA ALA A 83 4.51 5.83 8.62
C ALA A 83 5.56 5.77 9.73
N THR A 84 5.12 5.49 10.97
CA THR A 84 5.99 5.36 12.15
C THR A 84 6.74 4.02 12.15
N ASP A 85 6.03 2.92 11.92
CA ASP A 85 6.55 1.56 12.13
C ASP A 85 7.37 1.03 10.95
N ILE A 86 7.09 1.52 9.73
CA ILE A 86 7.78 1.07 8.51
C ILE A 86 8.61 2.21 7.93
N SER A 87 7.94 3.28 7.49
CA SER A 87 8.60 4.40 6.83
C SER A 87 7.62 5.54 6.52
N PRO A 88 8.03 6.80 6.70
CA PRO A 88 7.21 7.96 6.32
C PRO A 88 7.00 8.09 4.81
N ARG A 89 7.71 7.30 3.98
CA ARG A 89 7.63 7.32 2.51
C ARG A 89 6.40 6.55 2.01
N ILE A 90 5.23 6.97 2.48
CA ILE A 90 3.92 6.40 2.17
C ILE A 90 3.20 7.26 1.11
N LEU A 91 2.69 6.61 0.06
CA LEU A 91 1.98 7.34 -1.01
C LEU A 91 0.83 6.54 -1.58
N ARG A 92 -0.26 7.24 -1.92
CA ARG A 92 -1.40 6.65 -2.64
C ARG A 92 -0.98 6.26 -4.05
N THR A 93 -0.74 4.97 -4.25
CA THR A 93 -0.28 4.38 -5.52
C THR A 93 -1.12 3.14 -5.84
N PRO A 94 -2.36 3.31 -6.34
CA PRO A 94 -3.32 2.21 -6.45
C PRO A 94 -2.87 1.06 -7.34
N ARG A 95 -2.06 1.35 -8.38
CA ARG A 95 -1.59 0.38 -9.38
C ARG A 95 -0.82 -0.78 -8.76
N ARG A 96 0.04 -0.51 -7.77
CA ARG A 96 0.79 -1.56 -7.05
C ARG A 96 -0.11 -2.57 -6.34
N LEU A 97 -1.34 -2.16 -6.02
CA LEU A 97 -2.30 -2.94 -5.26
C LEU A 97 -3.45 -3.47 -6.14
N ASP A 98 -3.39 -3.31 -7.47
CA ASP A 98 -4.42 -3.80 -8.41
C ASP A 98 -4.65 -5.30 -8.28
N LYS A 99 -3.58 -6.09 -8.12
CA LYS A 99 -3.70 -7.55 -7.92
C LYS A 99 -4.47 -7.87 -6.64
N ALA A 100 -4.17 -7.20 -5.53
CA ALA A 100 -4.85 -7.43 -4.25
C ALA A 100 -6.32 -6.99 -4.32
N ALA A 101 -6.58 -5.81 -4.88
CA ALA A 101 -7.93 -5.30 -5.08
C ALA A 101 -8.79 -6.26 -5.91
N ARG A 102 -8.28 -6.71 -7.06
CA ARG A 102 -8.99 -7.66 -7.93
C ARG A 102 -9.29 -8.99 -7.24
N GLN A 103 -8.33 -9.54 -6.49
CA GLN A 103 -8.56 -10.81 -5.80
C GLN A 103 -9.57 -10.67 -4.66
N LEU A 104 -9.59 -9.54 -3.95
CA LEU A 104 -10.62 -9.26 -2.94
C LEU A 104 -12.00 -9.11 -3.58
N GLU A 105 -12.10 -8.42 -4.71
CA GLU A 105 -13.35 -8.32 -5.48
C GLU A 105 -13.85 -9.70 -5.92
N GLU A 106 -12.99 -10.53 -6.50
CA GLU A 106 -13.31 -11.91 -6.88
C GLU A 106 -13.74 -12.76 -5.67
N TYR A 107 -13.11 -12.56 -4.51
CA TYR A 107 -13.43 -13.27 -3.28
C TYR A 107 -14.82 -12.88 -2.76
N PHE A 108 -15.11 -11.58 -2.69
CA PHE A 108 -16.42 -11.09 -2.27
C PHE A 108 -17.54 -11.48 -3.26
N ALA A 109 -17.21 -11.62 -4.55
CA ALA A 109 -18.12 -12.15 -5.56
C ALA A 109 -18.26 -13.68 -5.54
N GLY A 110 -17.57 -14.40 -4.64
CA GLY A 110 -17.60 -15.86 -4.55
C GLY A 110 -16.84 -16.58 -5.67
N LYS A 111 -16.12 -15.86 -6.54
CA LYS A 111 -15.37 -16.40 -7.70
C LYS A 111 -13.96 -16.87 -7.34
N ARG A 112 -13.45 -16.49 -6.16
CA ARG A 112 -12.14 -16.88 -5.65
C ARG A 112 -12.24 -17.44 -4.24
N ARG A 113 -11.50 -18.52 -3.99
CA ARG A 113 -11.33 -19.14 -2.66
C ARG A 113 -9.89 -19.17 -2.16
N ALA A 114 -8.90 -18.89 -3.02
CA ALA A 114 -7.49 -18.88 -2.67
C ALA A 114 -6.80 -17.62 -3.19
N PHE A 115 -5.90 -17.03 -2.40
CA PHE A 115 -5.16 -15.82 -2.77
C PHE A 115 -3.75 -16.15 -3.25
N THR A 116 -3.24 -15.37 -4.21
CA THR A 116 -1.85 -15.45 -4.68
C THR A 116 -1.08 -14.14 -4.46
N VAL A 117 -1.65 -13.25 -3.65
CA VAL A 117 -1.02 -11.98 -3.25
C VAL A 117 0.09 -12.29 -2.25
N PRO A 118 1.34 -11.84 -2.48
CA PRO A 118 2.39 -11.93 -1.47
C PRO A 118 2.00 -11.13 -0.22
N VAL A 119 2.24 -11.70 0.96
CA VAL A 119 1.97 -11.04 2.25
C VAL A 119 3.29 -10.71 2.93
N ASP A 120 3.40 -9.47 3.37
CA ASP A 120 4.55 -9.00 4.15
C ASP A 120 4.22 -9.05 5.64
N LEU A 121 4.80 -10.02 6.34
CA LEU A 121 4.61 -10.23 7.77
C LEU A 121 5.60 -9.42 8.63
N GLN A 122 6.23 -8.35 8.11
CA GLN A 122 7.24 -7.61 8.86
C GLN A 122 6.73 -6.99 10.16
N LEU A 123 5.45 -6.60 10.24
CA LEU A 123 4.82 -6.05 11.45
C LEU A 123 4.33 -7.13 12.44
N ALA A 124 4.45 -8.39 12.06
CA ALA A 124 4.10 -9.52 12.92
C ALA A 124 5.37 -10.09 13.56
N HIS A 125 5.44 -10.02 14.88
CA HIS A 125 6.56 -10.51 15.67
C HIS A 125 6.10 -11.56 16.70
N GLY A 126 7.04 -12.40 17.11
CA GLY A 126 6.83 -13.42 18.14
C GLY A 126 5.62 -14.31 17.87
N PHE A 127 4.81 -14.52 18.90
CA PHE A 127 3.62 -15.38 18.86
C PHE A 127 2.66 -15.04 17.71
N ARG A 128 2.39 -13.75 17.46
CA ARG A 128 1.50 -13.31 16.38
C ARG A 128 1.98 -13.76 15.00
N ARG A 129 3.29 -13.77 14.76
CA ARG A 129 3.85 -14.26 13.49
C ARG A 129 3.61 -15.76 13.35
N SER A 130 3.85 -16.52 14.40
CA SER A 130 3.61 -17.97 14.41
C SER A 130 2.15 -18.28 14.12
N VAL A 131 1.21 -17.58 14.76
CA VAL A 131 -0.23 -17.74 14.50
C VAL A 131 -0.56 -17.43 13.04
N LEU A 132 -0.09 -16.31 12.50
CA LEU A 132 -0.37 -15.93 11.09
C LEU A 132 0.19 -16.95 10.09
N LEU A 133 1.30 -17.63 10.39
CA LEU A 133 1.82 -18.69 9.54
C LEU A 133 0.88 -19.91 9.52
N HIS A 134 0.35 -20.32 10.68
CA HIS A 134 -0.58 -21.45 10.77
C HIS A 134 -1.96 -21.14 10.19
N LEU A 135 -2.46 -19.90 10.34
CA LEU A 135 -3.76 -19.51 9.77
C LEU A 135 -3.83 -19.66 8.25
N ARG A 136 -2.69 -19.69 7.56
CA ARG A 136 -2.62 -19.89 6.11
C ARG A 136 -2.96 -21.32 5.67
N ASP A 137 -2.89 -22.26 6.59
CA ASP A 137 -3.16 -23.68 6.32
C ASP A 137 -4.65 -24.01 6.48
N ILE A 138 -5.46 -23.09 7.02
CA ILE A 138 -6.90 -23.26 7.18
C ILE A 138 -7.60 -23.03 5.83
N PRO A 139 -8.30 -24.05 5.27
CA PRO A 139 -9.00 -23.90 4.01
C PRO A 139 -10.21 -22.96 4.08
N TYR A 140 -10.65 -22.51 2.91
CA TYR A 140 -11.86 -21.68 2.81
C TYR A 140 -13.10 -22.43 3.33
N GLY A 141 -13.84 -21.79 4.24
CA GLY A 141 -15.07 -22.34 4.81
C GLY A 141 -14.86 -23.32 5.97
N GLU A 142 -13.61 -23.51 6.40
CA GLU A 142 -13.26 -24.35 7.55
C GLU A 142 -12.86 -23.52 8.76
N THR A 143 -12.93 -24.13 9.94
CA THR A 143 -12.52 -23.55 11.22
C THR A 143 -11.61 -24.53 11.96
N GLN A 144 -10.65 -24.01 12.73
CA GLN A 144 -9.77 -24.78 13.61
C GLN A 144 -9.83 -24.19 15.02
N SER A 145 -9.74 -25.03 16.05
CA SER A 145 -9.86 -24.64 17.48
C SER A 145 -8.72 -25.20 18.32
#